data_AF-A0A3B9PWW9-F1
#
_entry.id   AF-A0A3B9PWW9-F1
#
_cell.length_a   1.000
_cell.length_b   1.000
_cell.length_c   1.000
_cell.angle_alpha   90.00
_cell.angle_beta   90.00
_cell.angle_gamma   90.00
#
_symmetry.space_group_name_H-M   'P 1'
#
loop_
_entity.id
_entity.type
_entity.pdbx_description
1 polymer ?
#
loop_
_entity_poly.entity_id
_entity_poly.type
_entity_poly.pdbx_seq_one_letter_code
_entity_poly.pdbx_strand_id
1 'polypeptide(L)'
;METGRGFNEQCITFSQMNLITNSRQIWRTITAWSRAYLISRYAGVGTKEALFAKLYDEFSHYGEMLRLIFGAEFAENFTWLLNEYIIALRELVTAQQEENQEEVARTLERMYRNAAERARLLAQANPFWDDGADAIEAHMPLFYRWIELITLLITAQIEGNVDAVNEITRLLYANAEEIALFLASINPFWDETELRNSLFRHLRDMIEESTSLLTGEYDRSIDIMAYAMRRSESTGNHLALGLYRFITNIENVA
;
A
#
# COMPACT_ATOMS: atom_id res chain seq x y z
N MET A 1 10.33 -20.51 34.91
CA MET A 1 8.88 -20.26 34.80
C MET A 1 8.71 -19.21 33.73
N GLU A 2 8.37 -19.65 32.52
CA GLU A 2 8.06 -18.76 31.40
C GLU A 2 6.77 -17.99 31.71
N THR A 3 6.85 -16.68 31.82
CA THR A 3 5.67 -15.82 31.92
C THR A 3 5.04 -15.70 30.54
N GLY A 4 4.08 -16.59 30.26
CA GLY A 4 3.29 -16.55 29.04
C GLY A 4 2.52 -15.25 28.88
N ARG A 5 3.03 -14.34 28.05
CA ARG A 5 2.27 -13.30 27.35
C ARG A 5 2.44 -13.47 25.83
N GLY A 6 2.35 -14.73 25.36
CA GLY A 6 2.25 -15.00 23.92
C GLY A 6 0.87 -14.64 23.39
N PHE A 7 0.78 -14.23 22.12
CA PHE A 7 -0.48 -14.03 21.42
C PHE A 7 -1.31 -15.32 21.43
N ASN A 8 -2.38 -15.34 22.22
CA ASN A 8 -3.36 -16.42 22.15
C ASN A 8 -4.43 -16.05 21.13
N GLU A 9 -4.44 -16.72 19.97
CA GLU A 9 -5.44 -16.55 18.92
C GLU A 9 -6.88 -16.75 19.41
N GLN A 10 -7.07 -17.47 20.52
CA GLN A 10 -8.37 -17.70 21.13
C GLN A 10 -8.75 -16.64 22.19
N CYS A 11 -7.83 -15.77 22.60
CA CYS A 11 -8.03 -14.77 23.66
C CYS A 11 -7.18 -13.49 23.38
N ILE A 12 -7.74 -12.54 22.63
CA ILE A 12 -7.10 -11.23 22.37
C ILE A 12 -7.70 -10.12 23.26
N THR A 13 -6.88 -9.15 23.65
CA THR A 13 -7.29 -7.95 24.40
C THR A 13 -8.12 -7.00 23.54
N PHE A 14 -8.82 -6.07 24.19
CA PHE A 14 -9.60 -5.04 23.50
C PHE A 14 -8.73 -4.17 22.58
N SER A 15 -7.52 -3.79 23.02
CA SER A 15 -6.59 -3.01 22.19
C SER A 15 -6.12 -3.77 20.95
N GLN A 16 -5.87 -5.08 21.08
CA GLN A 16 -5.54 -5.95 19.94
C GLN A 16 -6.70 -6.08 18.95
N MET A 17 -7.91 -6.29 19.47
CA MET A 17 -9.12 -6.34 18.65
C MET A 17 -9.31 -5.03 17.88
N ASN A 18 -9.08 -3.89 18.52
CA ASN A 18 -9.18 -2.57 17.87
C ASN A 18 -8.12 -2.37 16.80
N LEU A 19 -6.85 -2.75 17.03
CA LEU A 19 -5.80 -2.65 16.01
C LEU A 19 -6.16 -3.47 14.75
N ILE A 20 -6.58 -4.72 14.94
CA ILE A 20 -6.99 -5.61 13.84
C ILE A 20 -8.22 -5.02 13.13
N THR A 21 -9.24 -4.62 13.87
CA THR A 21 -10.49 -4.06 13.32
C THR A 21 -10.23 -2.77 12.53
N ASN A 22 -9.42 -1.86 13.07
CA ASN A 22 -9.04 -0.62 12.41
C ASN A 22 -8.27 -0.90 11.11
N SER A 23 -7.31 -1.82 11.14
CA SER A 23 -6.55 -2.19 9.94
C SER A 23 -7.46 -2.76 8.85
N ARG A 24 -8.35 -3.71 9.18
CA ARG A 24 -9.33 -4.25 8.23
C ARG A 24 -10.18 -3.16 7.60
N GLN A 25 -10.68 -2.25 8.44
CA GLN A 25 -11.56 -1.18 8.00
C GLN A 25 -10.82 -0.25 7.03
N ILE A 26 -9.62 0.19 7.39
CA ILE A 26 -8.77 1.05 6.56
C ILE A 26 -8.48 0.42 5.20
N TRP A 27 -8.05 -0.85 5.14
CA TRP A 27 -7.76 -1.50 3.85
C TRP A 27 -9.02 -1.67 3.00
N ARG A 28 -10.17 -1.95 3.63
CA ARG A 28 -11.47 -2.03 2.95
C ARG A 28 -11.91 -0.66 2.41
N THR A 29 -11.78 0.42 3.19
CA THR A 29 -12.17 1.77 2.79
C THR A 29 -11.23 2.34 1.74
N ILE A 30 -9.91 2.15 1.86
CA ILE A 30 -8.94 2.49 0.81
C ILE A 30 -9.35 1.84 -0.51
N THR A 31 -9.67 0.55 -0.49
CA THR A 31 -10.15 -0.17 -1.69
C THR A 31 -11.41 0.50 -2.26
N ALA A 32 -12.41 0.76 -1.42
CA ALA A 32 -13.68 1.37 -1.81
C ALA A 32 -13.52 2.79 -2.40
N TRP A 33 -12.80 3.66 -1.70
CA TRP A 33 -12.59 5.03 -2.11
C TRP A 33 -11.68 5.15 -3.31
N SER A 34 -10.69 4.26 -3.47
CA SER A 34 -9.85 4.22 -4.67
C SER A 34 -10.70 3.96 -5.91
N ARG A 35 -11.54 2.90 -5.89
CA ARG A 35 -12.48 2.62 -6.98
C ARG A 35 -13.38 3.82 -7.27
N ALA A 36 -14.06 4.34 -6.25
CA ALA A 36 -15.01 5.44 -6.43
C ALA A 36 -14.32 6.67 -7.04
N TYR A 37 -13.14 7.00 -6.53
CA TYR A 37 -12.32 8.10 -7.02
C TYR A 37 -11.90 7.89 -8.48
N LEU A 38 -11.39 6.70 -8.84
CA LEU A 38 -10.99 6.38 -10.22
C LEU A 38 -12.19 6.49 -11.18
N ILE A 39 -13.34 5.92 -10.83
CA ILE A 39 -14.58 6.05 -11.62
C ILE A 39 -14.93 7.52 -11.80
N SER A 40 -14.96 8.31 -10.71
CA SER A 40 -15.30 9.72 -10.83
C SER A 40 -14.30 10.53 -11.65
N ARG A 41 -13.03 10.13 -11.61
CA ARG A 41 -11.95 10.81 -12.32
C ARG A 41 -12.00 10.53 -13.82
N TYR A 42 -12.20 9.28 -14.23
CA TYR A 42 -12.24 8.91 -15.64
C TYR A 42 -13.59 9.14 -16.30
N ALA A 43 -14.70 8.93 -15.58
CA ALA A 43 -16.05 9.16 -16.12
C ALA A 43 -16.52 10.62 -16.00
N GLY A 44 -15.79 11.47 -15.27
CA GLY A 44 -16.12 12.89 -15.14
C GLY A 44 -17.39 13.21 -14.34
N VAL A 45 -17.86 12.30 -13.47
CA VAL A 45 -19.15 12.43 -12.75
C VAL A 45 -19.15 13.46 -11.58
N GLY A 46 -18.19 14.40 -11.57
CA GLY A 46 -18.24 15.62 -10.75
C GLY A 46 -17.95 15.48 -9.25
N THR A 47 -17.46 14.34 -8.76
CA THR A 47 -17.25 14.09 -7.31
C THR A 47 -15.80 13.73 -6.94
N LYS A 48 -14.87 13.81 -7.91
CA LYS A 48 -13.49 13.33 -7.75
C LYS A 48 -12.75 14.02 -6.61
N GLU A 49 -13.04 15.29 -6.31
CA GLU A 49 -12.41 16.05 -5.22
C GLU A 49 -12.88 15.58 -3.84
N ALA A 50 -14.18 15.36 -3.68
CA ALA A 50 -14.74 14.83 -2.42
C ALA A 50 -14.29 13.40 -2.16
N LEU A 51 -14.19 12.58 -3.22
CA LEU A 51 -13.71 11.20 -3.13
C LEU A 51 -12.21 11.13 -2.85
N PHE A 52 -11.42 12.03 -3.43
CA PHE A 52 -10.01 12.15 -3.09
C PHE A 52 -9.82 12.53 -1.62
N ALA A 53 -10.62 13.46 -1.09
CA ALA A 53 -10.56 13.80 0.34
C ALA A 53 -10.83 12.58 1.23
N LYS A 54 -11.80 11.72 0.88
CA LYS A 54 -12.02 10.46 1.60
C LYS A 54 -10.84 9.51 1.52
N LEU A 55 -10.26 9.34 0.34
CA LEU A 55 -9.08 8.50 0.17
C LEU A 55 -7.91 9.02 1.01
N TYR A 56 -7.64 10.32 0.94
CA TYR A 56 -6.62 11.02 1.72
C TYR A 56 -6.80 10.81 3.23
N ASP A 57 -8.03 10.95 3.73
CA ASP A 57 -8.36 10.73 5.14
C ASP A 57 -8.03 9.28 5.57
N GLU A 58 -8.29 8.27 4.75
CA GLU A 58 -7.95 6.88 5.08
C GLU A 58 -6.43 6.64 5.17
N PHE A 59 -5.64 7.26 4.29
CA PHE A 59 -4.18 7.20 4.39
C PHE A 59 -3.67 7.92 5.64
N SER A 60 -4.31 9.01 6.04
CA SER A 60 -4.03 9.70 7.30
C SER A 60 -4.35 8.81 8.50
N HIS A 61 -5.52 8.15 8.51
CA HIS A 61 -5.87 7.19 9.56
C HIS A 61 -4.90 6.01 9.64
N TYR A 62 -4.36 5.54 8.51
CA TYR A 62 -3.35 4.50 8.49
C TYR A 62 -2.05 4.94 9.17
N GLY A 63 -1.56 6.15 8.86
CA GLY A 63 -0.38 6.69 9.53
C GLY A 63 -0.59 6.92 11.02
N GLU A 64 -1.75 7.46 11.42
CA GLU A 64 -2.10 7.63 12.84
C GLU A 64 -2.25 6.30 13.59
N MET A 65 -2.70 5.23 12.93
CA MET A 65 -2.75 3.90 13.54
C MET A 65 -1.36 3.43 14.03
N LEU A 66 -0.29 3.85 13.34
CA LEU A 66 1.09 3.52 13.71
C LEU A 66 1.60 4.29 14.94
N ARG A 67 0.88 5.32 15.41
CA ARG A 67 1.20 6.07 16.64
C ARG A 67 1.29 5.16 17.86
N LEU A 68 0.44 4.14 17.92
CA LEU A 68 0.44 3.16 19.01
C LEU A 68 1.72 2.30 19.04
N ILE A 69 2.43 2.21 17.92
CA ILE A 69 3.58 1.33 17.70
C ILE A 69 4.88 2.09 17.84
N PHE A 70 4.98 3.21 17.13
CA PHE A 70 6.23 3.94 16.94
C PHE A 70 6.23 5.34 17.59
N GLY A 71 5.15 5.71 18.28
CA GLY A 71 5.01 7.00 18.95
C GLY A 71 4.51 8.13 18.06
N ALA A 72 4.27 9.29 18.68
CA ALA A 72 3.64 10.45 18.05
C ALA A 72 4.48 11.04 16.91
N GLU A 73 5.77 11.30 17.16
CA GLU A 73 6.65 11.92 16.17
C GLU A 73 6.79 11.07 14.89
N PHE A 74 6.96 9.75 15.05
CA PHE A 74 6.99 8.85 13.91
C PHE A 74 5.67 8.90 13.12
N ALA A 75 4.54 8.78 13.81
CA ALA A 75 3.23 8.72 13.15
C ALA A 75 2.90 10.01 12.41
N GLU A 76 3.22 11.17 12.99
CA GLU A 76 3.03 12.47 12.36
C GLU A 76 3.88 12.60 11.08
N ASN A 77 5.17 12.25 11.15
CA ASN A 77 6.07 12.28 10.00
C ASN A 77 5.67 11.28 8.91
N PHE A 78 5.31 10.05 9.30
CA PHE A 78 4.90 9.01 8.36
C PHE A 78 3.57 9.33 7.69
N THR A 79 2.60 9.87 8.44
CA THR A 79 1.32 10.37 7.92
C THR A 79 1.53 11.46 6.90
N TRP A 80 2.39 12.44 7.20
CA TRP A 80 2.73 13.50 6.25
C TRP A 80 3.31 12.93 4.95
N LEU A 81 4.26 12.00 5.05
CA LEU A 81 4.85 11.35 3.87
C LEU A 81 3.82 10.55 3.06
N LEU A 82 2.90 9.83 3.71
CA LEU A 82 1.83 9.11 3.01
C LEU A 82 0.88 10.05 2.27
N ASN A 83 0.53 11.16 2.90
CA ASN A 83 -0.34 12.17 2.33
C ASN A 83 0.31 12.84 1.11
N GLU A 84 1.59 13.17 1.20
CA GLU A 84 2.37 13.70 0.07
C GLU A 84 2.44 12.69 -1.10
N TYR A 85 2.58 11.40 -0.80
CA TYR A 85 2.57 10.34 -1.82
C TYR A 85 1.23 10.28 -2.57
N ILE A 86 0.10 10.33 -1.86
CA ILE A 86 -1.23 10.26 -2.47
C ILE A 86 -1.57 11.52 -3.27
N ILE A 87 -1.11 12.69 -2.81
CA ILE A 87 -1.20 13.93 -3.59
C ILE A 87 -0.37 13.81 -4.87
N ALA A 88 0.86 13.33 -4.79
CA ALA A 88 1.73 13.14 -5.95
C ALA A 88 1.14 12.12 -6.94
N LEU A 89 0.56 11.01 -6.47
CA LEU A 89 -0.12 10.05 -7.35
C LEU A 89 -1.29 10.69 -8.11
N ARG A 90 -2.09 11.53 -7.44
CA ARG A 90 -3.16 12.30 -8.11
C ARG A 90 -2.61 13.24 -9.18
N GLU A 91 -1.53 13.95 -8.88
CA GLU A 91 -0.88 14.89 -9.81
C GLU A 91 -0.28 14.15 -11.01
N LEU A 92 0.37 12.99 -10.78
CA LEU A 92 0.92 12.14 -11.81
C LEU A 92 -0.15 11.72 -12.82
N VAL A 93 -1.31 11.24 -12.34
CA VAL A 93 -2.41 10.86 -13.22
C VAL A 93 -2.94 12.06 -13.99
N THR A 94 -3.01 13.25 -13.39
CA THR A 94 -3.39 14.48 -14.12
C THR A 94 -2.40 14.74 -15.26
N ALA A 95 -1.11 14.73 -14.97
CA ALA A 95 -0.06 14.99 -15.93
C ALA A 95 -0.06 13.97 -17.08
N GLN A 96 -0.30 12.69 -16.78
CA GLN A 96 -0.44 11.64 -17.80
C GLN A 96 -1.66 11.88 -18.70
N GLN A 97 -2.80 12.26 -18.13
CA GLN A 97 -4.02 12.57 -18.90
C GLN A 97 -3.86 13.84 -19.77
N GLU A 98 -3.01 14.77 -19.35
CA GLU A 98 -2.69 16.00 -20.09
C GLU A 98 -1.48 15.85 -21.03
N GLU A 99 -0.92 14.64 -21.14
CA GLU A 99 0.31 14.34 -21.90
C GLU A 99 1.51 15.22 -21.50
N ASN A 100 1.52 15.76 -20.28
CA ASN A 100 2.53 16.68 -19.78
C ASN A 100 3.76 15.91 -19.22
N GLN A 101 4.68 15.56 -20.11
CA GLN A 101 5.86 14.75 -19.78
C GLN A 101 6.81 15.43 -18.78
N GLU A 102 6.89 16.77 -18.80
CA GLU A 102 7.72 17.52 -17.84
C GLU A 102 7.16 17.35 -16.42
N GLU A 103 5.85 17.49 -16.26
CA GLU A 103 5.17 17.35 -14.98
C GLU A 103 5.16 15.89 -14.48
N VAL A 104 5.07 14.92 -15.40
CA VAL A 104 5.26 13.49 -15.09
C VAL A 104 6.65 13.26 -14.48
N ALA A 105 7.71 13.73 -15.14
CA ALA A 105 9.08 13.57 -14.65
C ALA A 105 9.29 14.24 -13.28
N ARG A 106 8.80 15.48 -13.12
CA ARG A 106 8.89 16.23 -11.87
C ARG A 106 8.17 15.51 -10.71
N THR A 107 6.99 14.95 -10.99
CA THR A 107 6.19 14.23 -10.00
C THR A 107 6.83 12.90 -9.60
N LEU A 108 7.41 12.17 -10.57
CA LEU A 108 8.16 10.94 -10.30
C LEU A 108 9.34 11.16 -9.36
N GLU A 109 10.14 12.22 -9.59
CA GLU A 109 11.22 12.56 -8.68
C GLU A 109 10.73 12.83 -7.25
N ARG A 110 9.59 13.53 -7.10
CA ARG A 110 8.97 13.77 -5.79
C ARG A 110 8.55 12.45 -5.14
N MET A 111 7.96 11.53 -5.91
CA MET A 111 7.57 10.21 -5.41
C MET A 111 8.78 9.35 -5.00
N TYR A 112 9.89 9.40 -5.74
CA TYR A 112 11.13 8.72 -5.37
C TYR A 112 11.73 9.26 -4.08
N ARG A 113 11.84 10.59 -3.94
CA ARG A 113 12.29 11.21 -2.67
C ARG A 113 11.39 10.81 -1.52
N ASN A 114 10.08 10.87 -1.71
CA ASN A 114 9.11 10.47 -0.69
C ASN A 114 9.25 8.99 -0.29
N ALA A 115 9.45 8.07 -1.26
CA ALA A 115 9.69 6.66 -0.98
C ALA A 115 10.98 6.46 -0.16
N ALA A 116 12.06 7.16 -0.51
CA ALA A 116 13.32 7.12 0.23
C ALA A 116 13.16 7.62 1.68
N GLU A 117 12.47 8.74 1.90
CA GLU A 117 12.23 9.24 3.26
C GLU A 117 11.36 8.29 4.10
N ARG A 118 10.33 7.68 3.51
CA ARG A 118 9.53 6.67 4.22
C ARG A 118 10.35 5.46 4.61
N ALA A 119 11.21 4.98 3.71
CA ALA A 119 12.10 3.87 4.00
C ALA A 119 13.06 4.21 5.15
N ARG A 120 13.70 5.38 5.13
CA ARG A 120 14.56 5.89 6.22
C ARG A 120 13.84 5.95 7.55
N LEU A 121 12.63 6.52 7.56
CA LEU A 121 11.83 6.65 8.78
C LEU A 121 11.47 5.27 9.36
N LEU A 122 11.06 4.33 8.50
CA LEU A 122 10.76 2.95 8.90
C LEU A 122 11.98 2.22 9.46
N ALA A 123 13.16 2.38 8.86
CA ALA A 123 14.36 1.72 9.36
C ALA A 123 14.81 2.27 10.72
N GLN A 124 14.77 3.59 10.90
CA GLN A 124 15.12 4.21 12.19
C GLN A 124 14.23 3.72 13.34
N ALA A 125 12.97 3.39 13.03
CA ALA A 125 12.00 2.91 14.00
C ALA A 125 11.97 1.38 14.15
N ASN A 126 12.70 0.62 13.32
CA ASN A 126 12.65 -0.84 13.29
C ASN A 126 13.81 -1.47 14.08
N PRO A 127 13.57 -2.01 15.29
CA PRO A 127 14.63 -2.60 16.12
C PRO A 127 15.07 -4.00 15.69
N PHE A 128 14.39 -4.62 14.71
CA PHE A 128 14.83 -5.91 14.15
C PHE A 128 15.80 -5.74 12.97
N TRP A 129 16.16 -4.49 12.66
CA TRP A 129 16.90 -4.15 11.46
C TRP A 129 18.23 -3.47 11.79
N ASP A 130 19.19 -4.27 12.28
CA ASP A 130 20.50 -3.81 12.75
C ASP A 130 21.36 -3.13 11.65
N ASP A 131 21.12 -3.45 10.36
CA ASP A 131 21.80 -2.86 9.18
C ASP A 131 20.88 -1.92 8.37
N GLY A 132 19.95 -1.24 9.04
CA GLY A 132 18.82 -0.54 8.41
C GLY A 132 19.19 0.42 7.27
N ALA A 133 20.28 1.17 7.37
CA ALA A 133 20.67 2.13 6.34
C ALA A 133 21.14 1.45 5.03
N ASP A 134 22.01 0.45 5.13
CA ASP A 134 22.57 -0.27 3.98
C ASP A 134 21.50 -1.11 3.29
N ALA A 135 20.62 -1.72 4.09
CA ALA A 135 19.52 -2.52 3.57
C ALA A 135 18.42 -1.65 2.93
N ILE A 136 18.16 -0.41 3.41
CA ILE A 136 17.32 0.54 2.67
C ILE A 136 17.93 0.79 1.29
N GLU A 137 19.20 1.19 1.24
CA GLU A 137 19.85 1.55 -0.02
C GLU A 137 19.81 0.40 -1.04
N ALA A 138 20.08 -0.83 -0.57
CA ALA A 138 20.05 -2.02 -1.41
C ALA A 138 18.64 -2.34 -1.98
N HIS A 139 17.57 -2.04 -1.25
CA HIS A 139 16.20 -2.41 -1.63
C HIS A 139 15.36 -1.24 -2.18
N MET A 140 15.82 0.01 -2.10
CA MET A 140 15.15 1.17 -2.71
C MET A 140 14.83 0.99 -4.20
N PRO A 141 15.69 0.36 -5.03
CA PRO A 141 15.35 0.08 -6.43
C PRO A 141 14.05 -0.71 -6.61
N LEU A 142 13.65 -1.56 -5.64
CA LEU A 142 12.38 -2.30 -5.69
C LEU A 142 11.18 -1.36 -5.70
N PHE A 143 11.19 -0.34 -4.85
CA PHE A 143 10.10 0.63 -4.72
C PHE A 143 10.09 1.65 -5.85
N TYR A 144 11.27 2.04 -6.37
CA TYR A 144 11.35 2.88 -7.57
C TYR A 144 10.79 2.14 -8.78
N ARG A 145 11.16 0.88 -8.96
CA ARG A 145 10.62 0.01 -10.01
C ARG A 145 9.11 -0.15 -9.87
N TRP A 146 8.57 -0.33 -8.65
CA TRP A 146 7.13 -0.35 -8.43
C TRP A 146 6.45 0.94 -8.93
N ILE A 147 6.96 2.10 -8.53
CA ILE A 147 6.42 3.41 -8.93
C ILE A 147 6.45 3.58 -10.45
N GLU A 148 7.58 3.24 -11.08
CA GLU A 148 7.75 3.30 -12.53
C GLU A 148 6.77 2.36 -13.25
N LEU A 149 6.67 1.11 -12.82
CA LEU A 149 5.78 0.12 -13.43
C LEU A 149 4.30 0.50 -13.29
N ILE A 150 3.88 1.02 -12.13
CA ILE A 150 2.50 1.53 -11.97
C ILE A 150 2.26 2.75 -12.85
N THR A 151 3.24 3.64 -13.00
CA THR A 151 3.16 4.78 -13.90
C THR A 151 2.96 4.32 -15.35
N LEU A 152 3.82 3.41 -15.82
CA LEU A 152 3.73 2.83 -17.15
C LEU A 152 2.42 2.08 -17.37
N LEU A 153 1.94 1.35 -16.35
CA LEU A 153 0.67 0.63 -16.40
C LEU A 153 -0.49 1.60 -16.66
N ILE A 154 -0.55 2.71 -15.92
CA ILE A 154 -1.60 3.72 -16.09
C ILE A 154 -1.57 4.29 -17.51
N THR A 155 -0.38 4.66 -18.02
CA THR A 155 -0.23 5.12 -19.41
C THR A 155 -0.73 4.07 -20.40
N ALA A 156 -0.25 2.83 -20.30
CA ALA A 156 -0.62 1.75 -21.20
C ALA A 156 -2.13 1.45 -21.18
N GLN A 157 -2.76 1.53 -20.00
CA GLN A 157 -4.21 1.36 -19.85
C GLN A 157 -4.99 2.52 -20.47
N ILE A 158 -4.55 3.77 -20.30
CA ILE A 158 -5.16 4.96 -20.94
C ILE A 158 -5.06 4.87 -22.47
N GLU A 159 -3.91 4.42 -22.99
CA GLU A 159 -3.65 4.26 -24.43
C GLU A 159 -4.30 3.01 -25.04
N GLY A 160 -4.81 2.09 -24.23
CA GLY A 160 -5.33 0.80 -24.69
C GLY A 160 -4.26 -0.15 -25.24
N ASN A 161 -3.01 0.03 -24.83
CA ASN A 161 -1.87 -0.78 -25.28
C ASN A 161 -1.80 -2.13 -24.51
N VAL A 162 -2.55 -3.11 -25.00
CA VAL A 162 -2.69 -4.43 -24.37
C VAL A 162 -1.36 -5.16 -24.22
N ASP A 163 -0.46 -5.07 -25.21
CA ASP A 163 0.84 -5.73 -25.16
C ASP A 163 1.73 -5.14 -24.05
N ALA A 164 1.74 -3.80 -23.92
CA ALA A 164 2.43 -3.13 -22.83
C ALA A 164 1.82 -3.49 -21.47
N VAL A 165 0.49 -3.49 -21.34
CA VAL A 165 -0.20 -3.92 -20.10
C VAL A 165 0.22 -5.33 -19.69
N ASN A 166 0.28 -6.28 -20.63
CA ASN A 166 0.67 -7.66 -20.35
C ASN A 166 2.13 -7.76 -19.87
N GLU A 167 3.06 -7.06 -20.53
CA GLU A 167 4.47 -7.08 -20.12
C GLU A 167 4.70 -6.39 -18.77
N ILE A 168 4.09 -5.23 -18.56
CA ILE A 168 4.17 -4.50 -17.28
C ILE A 168 3.57 -5.34 -16.15
N THR A 169 2.46 -6.04 -16.40
CA THR A 169 1.86 -6.97 -15.44
C THR A 169 2.86 -8.02 -14.99
N ARG A 170 3.55 -8.69 -15.93
CA ARG A 170 4.58 -9.69 -15.61
C ARG A 170 5.71 -9.10 -14.76
N LEU A 171 6.15 -7.89 -15.07
CA LEU A 171 7.20 -7.18 -14.32
C LEU A 171 6.74 -6.79 -12.91
N LEU A 172 5.47 -6.40 -12.74
CA LEU A 172 4.88 -6.10 -11.43
C LEU A 172 4.82 -7.34 -10.54
N TYR A 173 4.47 -8.50 -11.08
CA TYR A 173 4.49 -9.75 -10.30
C TYR A 173 5.90 -10.14 -9.84
N ALA A 174 6.91 -10.01 -10.72
CA ALA A 174 8.30 -10.26 -10.34
C ALA A 174 8.76 -9.27 -9.24
N ASN A 175 8.46 -7.99 -9.40
CA ASN A 175 8.78 -6.98 -8.40
C ASN A 175 8.05 -7.22 -7.06
N ALA A 176 6.79 -7.69 -7.09
CA ALA A 176 6.03 -8.03 -5.90
C ALA A 176 6.60 -9.24 -5.14
N GLU A 177 7.23 -10.19 -5.82
CA GLU A 177 7.94 -11.30 -5.18
C GLU A 177 9.16 -10.80 -4.40
N GLU A 178 9.96 -9.91 -5.00
CA GLU A 178 11.10 -9.27 -4.34
C GLU A 178 10.65 -8.40 -3.14
N ILE A 179 9.54 -7.66 -3.27
CA ILE A 179 8.96 -6.88 -2.18
C ILE A 179 8.48 -7.78 -1.04
N ALA A 180 7.84 -8.92 -1.33
CA ALA A 180 7.38 -9.85 -0.31
C ALA A 180 8.54 -10.40 0.53
N LEU A 181 9.63 -10.79 -0.13
CA LEU A 181 10.86 -11.24 0.53
C LEU A 181 11.45 -10.15 1.44
N PHE A 182 11.54 -8.92 0.93
CA PHE A 182 12.03 -7.79 1.71
C PHE A 182 11.13 -7.48 2.92
N LEU A 183 9.80 -7.47 2.74
CA LEU A 183 8.88 -7.20 3.85
C LEU A 183 8.96 -8.27 4.94
N ALA A 184 9.11 -9.55 4.57
CA ALA A 184 9.31 -10.63 5.53
C ALA A 184 10.65 -10.55 6.27
N SER A 185 11.70 -10.00 5.64
CA SER A 185 13.01 -9.85 6.29
C SER A 185 13.03 -8.75 7.34
N ILE A 186 12.24 -7.68 7.16
CA ILE A 186 12.18 -6.56 8.12
C ILE A 186 11.17 -6.78 9.26
N ASN A 187 10.24 -7.73 9.11
CA ASN A 187 9.33 -8.12 10.17
C ASN A 187 9.21 -9.66 10.22
N PRO A 188 9.90 -10.33 11.14
CA PRO A 188 9.94 -11.79 11.21
C PRO A 188 8.59 -12.44 11.54
N PHE A 189 7.56 -11.64 11.83
CA PHE A 189 6.20 -12.09 12.10
C PHE A 189 5.29 -12.04 10.87
N TRP A 190 5.77 -11.53 9.74
CA TRP A 190 5.09 -11.67 8.45
C TRP A 190 5.63 -12.88 7.69
N ASP A 191 4.71 -13.73 7.24
CA ASP A 191 5.05 -14.88 6.41
C ASP A 191 5.24 -14.42 4.96
N GLU A 192 6.40 -14.71 4.38
CA GLU A 192 6.74 -14.31 3.01
C GLU A 192 5.73 -14.85 1.99
N THR A 193 5.29 -16.10 2.14
CA THR A 193 4.38 -16.74 1.19
C THR A 193 3.01 -16.08 1.23
N GLU A 194 2.49 -15.77 2.42
CA GLU A 194 1.25 -15.03 2.59
C GLU A 194 1.35 -13.59 2.09
N LEU A 195 2.46 -12.89 2.33
CA LEU A 195 2.72 -11.56 1.78
C LEU A 195 2.73 -11.59 0.25
N ARG A 196 3.50 -12.50 -0.37
CA ARG A 196 3.57 -12.68 -1.82
C ARG A 196 2.19 -12.96 -2.40
N ASN A 197 1.47 -13.92 -1.83
CA ASN A 197 0.13 -14.28 -2.29
C ASN A 197 -0.86 -13.11 -2.16
N SER A 198 -0.74 -12.31 -1.09
CA SER A 198 -1.56 -11.11 -0.89
C SER A 198 -1.25 -10.04 -1.94
N LEU A 199 0.02 -9.74 -2.18
CA LEU A 199 0.44 -8.78 -3.21
C LEU A 199 0.00 -9.22 -4.61
N PHE A 200 0.12 -10.51 -4.94
CA PHE A 200 -0.31 -11.06 -6.22
C PHE A 200 -1.82 -10.90 -6.42
N ARG A 201 -2.60 -11.21 -5.38
CA ARG A 201 -4.05 -11.01 -5.40
C ARG A 201 -4.43 -9.55 -5.55
N HIS A 202 -3.73 -8.65 -4.86
CA HIS A 202 -3.98 -7.20 -4.94
C HIS A 202 -3.65 -6.65 -6.33
N LEU A 203 -2.48 -7.01 -6.89
CA LEU A 203 -2.07 -6.63 -8.24
C LEU A 203 -3.07 -7.09 -9.29
N ARG A 204 -3.48 -8.36 -9.24
CA ARG A 204 -4.52 -8.89 -10.12
C ARG A 204 -5.79 -8.05 -10.07
N ASP A 205 -6.29 -7.78 -8.86
CA ASP A 205 -7.54 -7.07 -8.68
C ASP A 205 -7.46 -5.64 -9.19
N MET A 206 -6.36 -4.95 -8.89
CA MET A 206 -6.12 -3.58 -9.35
C MET A 206 -6.08 -3.52 -10.89
N ILE A 207 -5.32 -4.41 -11.52
CA ILE A 207 -5.17 -4.42 -12.99
C ILE A 207 -6.47 -4.82 -13.68
N GLU A 208 -7.14 -5.89 -13.22
CA GLU A 208 -8.38 -6.36 -13.83
C GLU A 208 -9.52 -5.38 -13.59
N GLU A 209 -9.62 -4.78 -12.41
CA GLU A 209 -10.67 -3.80 -12.08
C GLU A 209 -10.54 -2.53 -12.92
N SER A 210 -9.34 -1.95 -12.99
CA SER A 210 -9.11 -0.73 -13.77
C SER A 210 -9.27 -0.98 -15.27
N THR A 211 -8.79 -2.12 -15.78
CA THR A 211 -9.01 -2.53 -17.18
C THR A 211 -10.50 -2.68 -17.47
N SER A 212 -11.24 -3.41 -16.62
CA SER A 212 -12.69 -3.62 -16.80
C SER A 212 -13.47 -2.31 -16.77
N LEU A 213 -13.07 -1.35 -15.92
CA LEU A 213 -13.67 -0.02 -15.90
C LEU A 213 -13.43 0.74 -17.21
N LEU A 214 -12.19 0.72 -17.72
CA LEU A 214 -11.81 1.42 -18.95
C LEU A 214 -12.42 0.80 -20.20
N THR A 215 -12.61 -0.52 -20.24
CA THR A 215 -13.25 -1.23 -21.37
C THR A 215 -14.78 -1.31 -21.29
N GLY A 216 -15.38 -0.83 -20.19
CA GLY A 216 -16.84 -0.83 -20.00
C GLY A 216 -17.42 -2.18 -19.54
N GLU A 217 -16.58 -3.12 -19.09
CA GLU A 217 -16.98 -4.41 -18.51
C GLU A 217 -17.45 -4.25 -17.05
N TYR A 218 -18.53 -3.47 -16.84
CA TYR A 218 -18.97 -3.07 -15.50
C TYR A 218 -19.40 -4.24 -14.61
N ASP A 219 -20.06 -5.26 -15.15
CA ASP A 219 -20.47 -6.44 -14.38
C ASP A 219 -19.24 -7.18 -13.81
N ARG A 220 -18.24 -7.42 -14.67
CA ARG A 220 -16.95 -7.99 -14.26
C ARG A 220 -16.26 -7.13 -13.20
N SER A 221 -16.25 -5.82 -13.42
CA SER A 221 -15.67 -4.85 -12.49
C SER A 221 -16.32 -4.91 -11.09
N ILE A 222 -17.64 -5.10 -11.02
CA ILE A 222 -18.37 -5.27 -9.74
C ILE A 222 -17.97 -6.58 -9.04
N ASP A 223 -17.88 -7.67 -9.79
CA ASP A 223 -17.47 -8.97 -9.23
C ASP A 223 -16.04 -8.91 -8.65
N ILE A 224 -15.10 -8.33 -9.40
CA ILE A 224 -13.72 -8.14 -8.94
C ILE A 224 -13.71 -7.32 -7.65
N MET A 225 -14.46 -6.22 -7.60
CA MET A 225 -14.54 -5.36 -6.43
C MET A 225 -15.06 -6.11 -5.19
N ALA A 226 -16.08 -6.95 -5.35
CA ALA A 226 -16.62 -7.76 -4.25
C ALA A 226 -15.56 -8.75 -3.69
N TYR A 227 -14.71 -9.30 -4.55
CA TYR A 227 -13.58 -10.12 -4.11
C TYR A 227 -12.44 -9.30 -3.51
N ALA A 228 -12.13 -8.13 -4.07
CA ALA A 228 -11.07 -7.24 -3.59
C ALA A 228 -11.37 -6.78 -2.16
N MET A 229 -12.59 -6.31 -1.87
CA MET A 229 -12.97 -5.87 -0.52
C MET A 229 -12.80 -6.97 0.53
N ARG A 230 -13.22 -8.21 0.23
CA ARG A 230 -13.06 -9.36 1.14
C ARG A 230 -11.58 -9.69 1.38
N ARG A 231 -10.75 -9.61 0.34
CA ARG A 231 -9.32 -9.87 0.43
C ARG A 231 -8.57 -8.77 1.17
N SER A 232 -8.94 -7.51 0.98
CA SER A 232 -8.37 -6.36 1.71
C SER A 232 -8.55 -6.49 3.23
N GLU A 233 -9.68 -7.04 3.70
CA GLU A 233 -9.84 -7.34 5.13
C GLU A 233 -8.87 -8.43 5.62
N SER A 234 -8.66 -9.49 4.83
CA SER A 234 -7.71 -10.54 5.16
C SER A 234 -6.27 -10.02 5.19
N THR A 235 -5.91 -9.17 4.24
CA THR A 235 -4.59 -8.49 4.21
C THR A 235 -4.42 -7.59 5.43
N GLY A 236 -5.43 -6.80 5.78
CA GLY A 236 -5.42 -5.98 6.99
C GLY A 236 -5.24 -6.79 8.27
N ASN A 237 -5.89 -7.94 8.38
CA ASN A 237 -5.69 -8.87 9.50
C ASN A 237 -4.22 -9.33 9.61
N HIS A 238 -3.65 -9.81 8.50
CA HIS A 238 -2.28 -10.33 8.47
C HIS A 238 -1.26 -9.25 8.85
N LEU A 239 -1.40 -8.04 8.26
CA LEU A 239 -0.52 -6.91 8.55
C LEU A 239 -0.62 -6.47 10.02
N ALA A 240 -1.84 -6.31 10.54
CA ALA A 240 -2.07 -5.94 11.94
C ALA A 240 -1.52 -6.99 12.92
N LEU A 241 -1.65 -8.28 12.60
CA LEU A 241 -1.14 -9.34 13.45
C LEU A 241 0.40 -9.35 13.50
N GLY A 242 1.06 -9.19 12.35
CA GLY A 242 2.52 -9.08 12.34
C GLY A 242 3.03 -7.84 13.05
N LEU A 243 2.36 -6.68 12.88
CA LEU A 243 2.66 -5.45 13.65
C LEU A 243 2.45 -5.64 15.15
N TYR A 244 1.40 -6.34 15.55
CA TYR A 244 1.17 -6.63 16.96
C TYR A 244 2.29 -7.50 17.56
N ARG A 245 2.63 -8.60 16.87
CA ARG A 245 3.70 -9.51 17.33
C ARG A 245 5.04 -8.77 17.39
N PHE A 246 5.29 -7.88 16.44
CA PHE A 246 6.43 -6.97 16.42
C PHE A 246 6.51 -6.14 17.71
N ILE A 247 5.44 -5.41 18.09
CA ILE A 247 5.40 -4.61 19.32
C ILE A 247 5.69 -5.46 20.57
N THR A 248 4.96 -6.57 20.73
CA THR A 248 5.05 -7.37 21.96
C THR A 248 6.40 -8.05 22.16
N ASN A 249 7.18 -8.25 21.10
CA ASN A 249 8.52 -8.81 21.22
C ASN A 249 9.58 -7.73 21.42
N ILE A 250 9.32 -6.48 21.02
CA ILE A 250 10.19 -5.34 21.36
C ILE A 250 10.12 -5.04 22.87
N GLU A 251 8.93 -5.06 23.45
CA GLU A 251 8.72 -4.84 24.90
C GLU A 251 9.39 -5.90 25.79
N ASN A 252 9.76 -7.06 25.24
CA ASN A 252 10.43 -8.14 25.99
C ASN A 252 11.97 -8.13 25.84
N VAL A 253 12.51 -7.27 24.95
CA VAL A 253 13.95 -7.15 24.68
C VAL A 253 14.54 -5.85 25.27
N ALA A 254 13.68 -4.86 25.58
CA ALA A 254 14.03 -3.62 26.30
C ALA A 254 13.87 -3.77 27.82
#